data_AF-A0A1F7MSJ1-F1
#
_entry.id   AF-A0A1F7MSJ1-F1
#
_cell.length_a   1.000
_cell.length_b   1.000
_cell.length_c   1.000
_cell.angle_alpha   90.00
_cell.angle_beta   90.00
_cell.angle_gamma   90.00
#
_symmetry.space_group_name_H-M   'P 1'
#
loop_
_entity.id
_entity.type
_entity.pdbx_description
1 polymer ?
#
loop_
_entity_poly.entity_id
_entity_poly.type
_entity_poly.pdbx_seq_one_letter_code
_entity_poly.pdbx_strand_id
1 'polypeptide(L)'
;MVLIVIGVTGSMNFSEERTATVAQGESIALGRFALRFEGLRTTEQPSHARVEARFRVTNDGHDLGLLSPALKYFPTQQSPLGRAVLRMGWKDDLYVILSGLSPLREGQATVKVMVRPLIGWIWIGGLVMVLGTLLALWPLRSGRAEA
;
A
#
# COMPACT_ATOMS: atom_id res chain seq x y z
N MET A 1 20.05 15.38 9.64
CA MET A 1 20.68 14.06 9.39
C MET A 1 20.10 12.95 10.28
N VAL A 2 20.03 13.10 11.61
CA VAL A 2 19.51 12.06 12.53
C VAL A 2 18.05 11.63 12.24
N LEU A 3 17.15 12.56 11.94
CA LEU A 3 15.74 12.23 11.62
C LEU A 3 15.58 11.40 10.32
N ILE A 4 16.43 11.64 9.33
CA ILE A 4 16.42 10.88 8.06
C ILE A 4 16.95 9.46 8.32
N VAL A 5 18.01 9.32 9.14
CA VAL A 5 18.54 8.01 9.53
C VAL A 5 17.51 7.22 10.33
N ILE A 6 16.80 7.82 11.29
CA ILE A 6 15.73 7.15 12.04
C ILE A 6 14.57 6.75 11.12
N GLY A 7 14.17 7.60 10.17
CA GLY A 7 13.13 7.28 9.17
C GLY A 7 13.54 6.14 8.22
N VAL A 8 14.79 6.13 7.77
CA VAL A 8 15.33 5.09 6.88
C VAL A 8 15.56 3.76 7.63
N THR A 9 16.15 3.79 8.83
CA THR A 9 16.37 2.59 9.65
C THR A 9 15.07 2.01 10.19
N GLY A 10 14.08 2.84 10.52
CA GLY A 10 12.74 2.38 10.93
C GLY A 10 11.94 1.74 9.78
N SER A 11 12.01 2.29 8.57
CA SER A 11 11.27 1.77 7.41
C SER A 11 11.81 0.43 6.87
N MET A 12 13.11 0.17 7.02
CA MET A 12 13.72 -1.11 6.60
C MET A 12 13.37 -2.29 7.51
N ASN A 13 13.13 -2.08 8.81
CA ASN A 13 12.90 -3.17 9.77
C ASN A 13 11.44 -3.62 9.90
N PHE A 14 10.47 -2.80 9.45
CA PHE A 14 9.03 -3.07 9.64
C PHE A 14 8.24 -3.30 8.34
N SER A 15 8.92 -3.41 7.20
CA SER A 15 8.25 -3.80 5.95
C SER A 15 7.90 -5.29 6.00
N GLU A 16 6.66 -5.61 6.37
CA GLU A 16 6.15 -6.97 6.36
C GLU A 16 5.54 -7.30 4.99
N GLU A 17 6.09 -8.32 4.34
CA GLU A 17 5.53 -8.91 3.12
C GLU A 17 5.00 -10.31 3.44
N ARG A 18 3.74 -10.57 3.08
CA ARG A 18 3.14 -11.90 3.22
C ARG A 18 2.39 -12.26 1.94
N THR A 19 2.82 -13.35 1.32
CA THR A 19 2.11 -13.96 0.20
C THR A 19 1.27 -15.11 0.73
N ALA A 20 -0.02 -15.09 0.47
CA ALA A 20 -0.94 -16.15 0.88
C ALA A 20 -1.94 -16.46 -0.23
N THR A 21 -2.28 -17.72 -0.37
CA THR A 21 -3.38 -18.18 -1.22
C THR A 21 -4.61 -18.33 -0.34
N VAL A 22 -5.68 -17.62 -0.69
CA VAL A 22 -6.92 -17.60 0.08
C VAL A 22 -8.10 -18.12 -0.72
N ALA A 23 -8.97 -18.85 -0.04
CA ALA A 23 -10.28 -19.26 -0.52
C ALA A 23 -11.37 -18.27 -0.11
N GLN A 24 -12.50 -18.27 -0.81
CA GLN A 24 -13.62 -17.39 -0.48
C GLN A 24 -14.04 -17.56 1.00
N GLY A 25 -14.13 -16.46 1.74
CA GLY A 25 -14.44 -16.44 3.17
C GLY A 25 -13.23 -16.51 4.09
N GLU A 26 -12.04 -16.85 3.60
CA GLU A 26 -10.81 -16.83 4.41
C GLU A 26 -10.31 -15.41 4.67
N SER A 27 -9.58 -15.25 5.77
CA SER A 27 -8.96 -13.99 6.15
C SER A 27 -7.46 -14.13 6.40
N ILE A 28 -6.67 -13.20 5.88
CA ILE A 28 -5.24 -13.06 6.14
C ILE A 28 -5.07 -11.96 7.19
N ALA A 29 -4.44 -12.30 8.32
CA ALA A 29 -3.96 -11.32 9.27
C ALA A 29 -2.49 -10.97 8.98
N LEU A 30 -2.18 -9.67 8.94
CA LEU A 30 -0.83 -9.14 8.81
C LEU A 30 -0.68 -7.93 9.75
N GLY A 31 0.04 -8.13 10.86
CA GLY A 31 0.08 -7.19 11.98
C GLY A 31 -1.32 -6.87 12.51
N ARG A 32 -1.70 -5.59 12.45
CA ARG A 32 -3.02 -5.07 12.86
C ARG A 32 -4.11 -5.16 11.79
N PHE A 33 -3.74 -5.50 10.56
CA PHE A 33 -4.66 -5.57 9.43
C PHE A 33 -5.18 -6.99 9.24
N ALA A 34 -6.50 -7.13 9.10
CA ALA A 34 -7.14 -8.37 8.69
C ALA A 34 -7.86 -8.16 7.35
N LEU A 35 -7.41 -8.89 6.34
CA LEU A 35 -7.95 -8.88 4.99
C LEU A 35 -8.80 -10.13 4.79
N ARG A 36 -10.12 -9.96 4.67
CA ARG A 36 -11.05 -11.05 4.39
C ARG A 36 -11.37 -11.09 2.91
N PHE A 37 -11.18 -12.25 2.29
CA PHE A 37 -11.50 -12.45 0.89
C PHE A 37 -12.99 -12.75 0.72
N GLU A 38 -13.71 -11.84 0.06
CA GLU A 38 -15.15 -11.99 -0.18
C GLU A 38 -15.44 -12.79 -1.45
N GLY A 39 -14.47 -12.87 -2.37
CA GLY A 39 -14.54 -13.68 -3.58
C GLY A 39 -14.05 -12.97 -4.84
N LEU A 40 -14.25 -13.64 -5.96
CA LEU A 40 -13.85 -13.18 -7.29
C LEU A 40 -15.06 -12.71 -8.07
N ARG A 41 -14.88 -11.61 -8.80
CA ARG A 41 -15.84 -11.12 -9.77
C ARG A 41 -15.16 -11.08 -11.13
N THR A 42 -15.50 -12.04 -11.99
CA THR A 42 -15.10 -12.01 -13.39
C THR A 42 -16.13 -11.21 -14.18
N THR A 43 -15.66 -10.22 -14.93
CA THR A 43 -16.43 -9.45 -15.89
C THR A 43 -15.81 -9.67 -17.25
N GLU A 44 -16.54 -10.32 -18.15
CA GLU A 44 -16.12 -10.42 -19.54
C GLU A 44 -16.53 -9.14 -20.26
N GLN A 45 -15.55 -8.42 -20.80
CA GLN A 45 -15.76 -7.29 -21.69
C GLN A 45 -15.37 -7.72 -23.12
N PRO A 46 -16.01 -7.16 -24.18
CA PRO A 46 -15.72 -7.50 -25.56
C PRO A 46 -14.24 -7.31 -25.96
N SER A 47 -13.52 -6.43 -25.26
CA SER A 47 -12.11 -6.13 -25.50
C SER A 47 -11.13 -6.82 -24.55
N HIS A 48 -11.59 -7.27 -23.38
CA HIS A 48 -10.75 -7.87 -22.35
C HIS A 48 -11.58 -8.59 -21.28
N ALA A 49 -11.07 -9.69 -20.73
CA ALA A 49 -11.63 -10.26 -19.52
C ALA A 49 -11.03 -9.56 -18.29
N ARG A 50 -11.87 -9.22 -17.30
CA ARG A 50 -11.45 -8.52 -16.08
C ARG A 50 -11.83 -9.35 -14.87
N VAL A 51 -10.86 -9.77 -14.08
CA VAL A 51 -11.07 -10.53 -12.85
C VAL A 51 -10.77 -9.63 -11.66
N GLU A 52 -11.76 -9.32 -10.84
CA GLU A 52 -11.62 -8.51 -9.64
C GLU A 52 -11.71 -9.39 -8.40
N ALA A 53 -10.71 -9.32 -7.53
CA ALA A 53 -10.72 -9.98 -6.23
C ALA A 53 -11.15 -8.97 -5.17
N ARG A 54 -12.23 -9.26 -4.43
CA ARG A 54 -12.73 -8.36 -3.39
C ARG A 54 -12.17 -8.76 -2.03
N PHE A 55 -11.48 -7.83 -1.40
CA PHE A 55 -10.92 -7.97 -0.07
C PHE A 55 -11.51 -6.90 0.84
N ARG A 56 -12.17 -7.32 1.92
CA ARG A 56 -12.54 -6.40 2.99
C ARG A 56 -11.39 -6.27 3.95
N VAL A 57 -10.94 -5.05 4.21
CA VAL A 57 -9.82 -4.80 5.11
C VAL A 57 -10.33 -4.19 6.40
N THR A 58 -9.95 -4.80 7.50
CA THR A 58 -10.21 -4.29 8.84
C THR A 58 -8.88 -4.00 9.53
N ASN A 59 -8.85 -2.99 10.38
CA ASN A 59 -7.70 -2.65 11.21
C ASN A 59 -8.17 -2.52 12.66
N ASP A 60 -7.70 -3.44 13.52
CA ASP A 60 -8.03 -3.46 14.94
C ASP A 60 -9.55 -3.35 15.19
N GLY A 61 -10.32 -4.14 14.44
CA GLY A 61 -11.79 -4.15 14.50
C GLY A 61 -12.52 -3.05 13.72
N HIS A 62 -11.82 -2.03 13.21
CA HIS A 62 -12.43 -0.98 12.39
C HIS A 62 -12.41 -1.35 10.91
N ASP A 63 -13.57 -1.29 10.24
CA ASP A 63 -13.66 -1.50 8.79
C ASP A 63 -12.99 -0.34 8.06
N LEU A 64 -11.88 -0.63 7.39
CA LEU A 64 -11.19 0.32 6.52
C LEU A 64 -11.82 0.37 5.12
N GLY A 65 -12.70 -0.58 4.80
CA GLY A 65 -13.44 -0.66 3.56
C GLY A 65 -12.95 -1.77 2.63
N LEU A 66 -13.40 -1.69 1.38
CA LEU A 66 -13.17 -2.72 0.37
C LEU A 66 -11.97 -2.36 -0.53
N LEU A 67 -11.04 -3.29 -0.68
CA LEU A 67 -9.99 -3.27 -1.70
C LEU A 67 -10.35 -4.28 -2.79
N SER A 68 -10.36 -3.82 -4.04
CA SER A 68 -10.73 -4.64 -5.19
C SER A 68 -9.60 -4.71 -6.22
N PRO A 69 -8.46 -5.39 -5.92
CA PRO A 69 -7.42 -5.62 -6.92
C PRO A 69 -7.99 -6.39 -8.12
N ALA A 70 -7.56 -5.97 -9.31
CA ALA A 70 -8.13 -6.45 -10.56
C ALA A 70 -7.03 -6.90 -11.52
N LEU A 71 -7.16 -8.08 -12.08
CA LEU A 71 -6.39 -8.54 -13.22
C LEU A 71 -7.18 -8.31 -14.51
N LYS A 72 -6.51 -7.77 -15.53
CA LYS A 72 -7.07 -7.64 -16.88
C LYS A 72 -6.34 -8.59 -17.84
N TYR A 73 -7.10 -9.44 -18.51
CA TYR A 73 -6.65 -10.35 -19.54
C TYR A 73 -7.03 -9.78 -20.90
N PHE A 74 -6.03 -9.41 -21.69
CA PHE A 74 -6.24 -8.96 -23.06
C PHE A 74 -5.93 -10.12 -24.01
N PRO A 75 -6.83 -10.45 -24.96
CA PRO A 75 -6.60 -11.56 -25.90
C PRO A 75 -5.36 -11.33 -26.80
N THR A 76 -4.92 -10.07 -26.95
CA THR A 76 -3.75 -9.68 -27.72
C THR A 76 -2.43 -9.67 -26.93
N GLN A 77 -2.46 -9.89 -25.61
CA GLN A 77 -1.26 -9.93 -24.76
C GLN A 77 -1.16 -11.27 -24.02
N GLN A 78 0.00 -11.91 -24.08
CA GLN A 78 0.25 -13.19 -23.40
C GLN A 78 0.29 -13.08 -21.87
N SER A 79 0.45 -11.87 -21.31
CA SER A 79 0.55 -11.64 -19.87
C SER A 79 -0.62 -10.80 -19.35
N PRO A 80 -1.33 -11.24 -18.29
CA PRO A 80 -2.37 -10.43 -17.67
C PRO A 80 -1.79 -9.20 -16.98
N LEU A 81 -2.47 -8.08 -17.11
CA LEU A 81 -2.13 -6.83 -16.43
C LEU A 81 -2.78 -6.80 -15.05
N GLY A 82 -1.97 -7.00 -14.02
CA GLY A 82 -2.39 -6.90 -12.62
C GLY A 82 -2.45 -5.46 -12.13
N ARG A 83 -3.59 -5.02 -11.60
CA ARG A 83 -3.74 -3.76 -10.88
C ARG A 83 -3.60 -4.03 -9.38
N ALA A 84 -2.48 -3.59 -8.82
CA ALA A 84 -2.30 -3.50 -7.38
C ALA A 84 -3.22 -2.41 -6.81
N VAL A 85 -3.78 -2.67 -5.63
CA VAL A 85 -4.51 -1.64 -4.87
C VAL A 85 -3.63 -1.18 -3.73
N LEU A 86 -3.43 0.12 -3.67
CA LEU A 86 -2.76 0.80 -2.59
C LEU A 86 -3.81 1.47 -1.71
N ARG A 87 -3.75 1.20 -0.41
CA ARG A 87 -4.46 1.98 0.58
C ARG A 87 -3.45 2.76 1.41
N MET A 88 -3.47 4.07 1.25
CA MET A 88 -2.68 4.97 2.09
C MET A 88 -3.37 5.11 3.45
N GLY A 89 -2.63 4.82 4.52
CA GLY A 89 -3.10 4.98 5.89
C GLY A 89 -2.37 6.14 6.57
N TRP A 90 -2.88 6.56 7.73
CA TRP A 90 -2.26 7.66 8.50
C TRP A 90 -0.93 7.23 9.15
N LYS A 91 -0.74 5.93 9.37
CA LYS A 91 0.47 5.36 10.00
C LYS A 91 1.21 4.39 9.08
N ASP A 92 0.47 3.53 8.37
CA ASP A 92 1.02 2.51 7.50
C ASP A 92 0.28 2.47 6.16
N ASP A 93 1.01 2.18 5.09
CA ASP A 93 0.46 1.97 3.77
C ASP A 93 0.30 0.47 3.48
N LEU A 94 -0.93 0.07 3.18
CA LEU A 94 -1.27 -1.32 2.84
C LEU A 94 -1.30 -1.49 1.33
N TYR A 95 -0.40 -2.33 0.83
CA TYR A 95 -0.32 -2.73 -0.56
C TYR A 95 -0.91 -4.12 -0.71
N VAL A 96 -1.92 -4.26 -1.56
CA VAL A 96 -2.51 -5.56 -1.90
C VAL A 96 -2.35 -5.79 -3.39
N ILE A 97 -1.56 -6.80 -3.72
CA ILE A 97 -1.23 -7.17 -5.08
C ILE A 97 -1.81 -8.55 -5.34
N LEU A 98 -2.70 -8.64 -6.32
CA LEU A 98 -3.17 -9.93 -6.80
C LEU A 98 -2.09 -10.51 -7.71
N SER A 99 -1.33 -11.49 -7.20
CA SER A 99 -0.18 -12.06 -7.91
C SER A 99 -0.57 -13.17 -8.88
N GLY A 100 -1.74 -13.79 -8.69
CA GLY A 100 -2.27 -14.76 -9.62
C GLY A 100 -3.54 -15.42 -9.11
N LEU A 101 -4.36 -15.89 -10.02
CA LEU A 101 -5.41 -16.86 -9.71
C LEU A 101 -4.77 -18.23 -9.78
N SER A 102 -5.03 -19.10 -8.79
CA SER A 102 -4.50 -20.46 -8.85
C SER A 102 -5.35 -21.26 -9.85
N PRO A 103 -4.80 -21.71 -10.99
CA PRO A 103 -5.56 -22.51 -11.94
C PRO A 103 -5.84 -23.93 -11.40
N LEU A 104 -5.18 -24.34 -10.31
CA LEU A 104 -5.34 -25.67 -9.70
C LEU A 104 -6.55 -25.78 -8.76
N ARG A 105 -7.12 -24.67 -8.29
CA ARG A 105 -8.31 -24.67 -7.41
C ARG A 105 -9.21 -23.50 -7.79
N GLU A 106 -10.28 -23.79 -8.52
CA GLU A 106 -11.32 -22.81 -8.88
C GLU A 106 -11.75 -22.01 -7.63
N GLY A 107 -11.67 -20.69 -7.71
CA GLY A 107 -12.08 -19.80 -6.63
C GLY A 107 -10.99 -19.40 -5.63
N GLN A 108 -9.74 -19.85 -5.78
CA GLN A 108 -8.62 -19.39 -4.93
C GLN A 108 -7.79 -18.29 -5.59
N ALA A 109 -7.48 -17.26 -4.80
CA ALA A 109 -6.65 -16.14 -5.23
C ALA A 109 -5.35 -16.12 -4.43
N THR A 110 -4.22 -16.04 -5.13
CA THR A 110 -2.93 -15.76 -4.50
C THR A 110 -2.74 -14.26 -4.46
N VAL A 111 -2.69 -13.74 -3.24
CA VAL A 111 -2.48 -12.32 -2.97
C VAL A 111 -1.18 -12.14 -2.21
N LYS A 112 -0.43 -11.14 -2.65
CA LYS A 112 0.71 -10.61 -1.93
C LYS A 112 0.28 -9.35 -1.21
N VAL A 113 0.27 -9.41 0.11
CA VAL A 113 -0.03 -8.30 1.00
C VAL A 113 1.29 -7.76 1.52
N MET A 114 1.48 -6.45 1.44
CA MET A 114 2.68 -5.79 1.94
C MET A 114 2.26 -4.58 2.76
N VAL A 115 2.75 -4.49 3.98
CA VAL A 115 2.56 -3.32 4.84
C VAL A 115 3.86 -2.55 4.86
N ARG A 116 3.82 -1.30 4.40
CA ARG A 116 4.94 -0.36 4.46
C ARG A 116 4.63 0.70 5.50
N PRO A 117 5.02 0.50 6.76
CA PRO A 117 4.90 1.54 7.76
C PRO A 117 5.91 2.66 7.47
N LEU A 118 5.59 3.87 7.92
CA LEU A 118 6.50 5.03 7.96
C LEU A 118 6.76 5.84 6.67
N ILE A 119 6.06 5.62 5.56
CA ILE A 119 6.16 6.54 4.39
C ILE A 119 5.76 7.98 4.77
N GLY A 120 4.77 8.15 5.66
CA GLY A 120 4.38 9.46 6.19
C GLY A 120 5.48 10.21 6.94
N TRP A 121 6.45 9.50 7.55
CA TRP A 121 7.56 10.15 8.26
C TRP A 121 8.55 10.82 7.32
N ILE A 122 8.67 10.34 6.08
CA ILE A 122 9.48 10.98 5.04
C ILE A 122 8.90 12.36 4.71
N TRP A 123 7.57 12.46 4.60
CA TRP A 123 6.88 13.73 4.38
C TRP A 123 7.03 14.69 5.54
N ILE A 124 6.93 14.21 6.79
CA ILE A 124 7.19 15.04 7.98
C ILE A 124 8.65 15.53 7.98
N GLY A 125 9.62 14.66 7.67
CA GLY A 125 11.03 15.04 7.55
C GLY A 125 11.25 16.10 6.47
N GLY A 126 10.59 15.97 5.31
CA GLY A 126 10.59 16.96 4.24
C GLY A 126 9.99 18.31 4.68
N LEU A 127 8.84 18.28 5.37
CA LEU A 127 8.19 19.49 5.89
C LEU A 127 9.09 20.19 6.92
N VAL A 128 9.72 19.45 7.81
CA VAL A 128 10.66 19.99 8.81
C VAL A 128 11.89 20.60 8.14
N MET A 129 12.42 19.97 7.08
CA MET A 129 13.53 20.54 6.31
C MET A 129 13.12 21.83 5.60
N VAL A 130 11.92 21.87 4.99
CA VAL A 130 11.39 23.08 4.33
C VAL A 130 11.15 24.19 5.35
N LEU A 131 10.53 23.89 6.48
CA LEU A 131 10.32 24.85 7.58
C LEU A 131 11.64 25.32 8.18
N GLY A 132 12.59 24.43 8.42
CA GLY A 132 13.92 24.78 8.93
C GLY A 132 14.70 25.66 7.95
N THR A 133 14.59 25.37 6.65
CA THR A 133 15.20 26.19 5.58
C THR A 133 14.51 27.54 5.47
N LEU A 134 13.18 27.59 5.55
CA LEU A 134 12.41 28.83 5.56
C LEU A 134 12.70 29.68 6.79
N LEU A 135 12.89 29.09 7.97
CA LEU A 135 13.30 29.80 9.20
C LEU A 135 14.75 30.28 9.13
N ALA A 136 15.65 29.52 8.50
CA ALA A 136 17.05 29.93 8.29
C ALA A 136 17.18 31.05 7.24
N LEU A 137 16.32 31.05 6.23
CA LEU A 137 16.20 32.11 5.23
C LEU A 137 15.28 33.25 5.68
N TRP A 138 14.51 33.06 6.75
CA TRP A 138 13.71 34.12 7.34
C TRP A 138 14.69 35.16 7.83
N PRO A 139 14.59 36.42 7.34
CA PRO A 139 15.53 37.44 7.72
C PRO A 139 15.28 37.73 9.20
N LEU A 140 16.09 37.13 10.08
CA LEU A 140 16.45 37.79 11.31
C LEU A 140 17.07 39.10 10.86
N ARG A 141 16.22 40.13 10.92
CA ARG A 141 16.58 41.53 11.05
C ARG A 141 17.64 41.64 12.15
N SER A 142 18.89 41.38 11.80
CA SER A 142 20.03 42.00 12.45
C SER A 142 20.32 43.25 11.63
N GLY A 143 19.66 44.32 12.05
CA GLY A 143 20.19 45.64 11.78
C GLY A 143 21.58 45.72 12.43
N ARG A 144 22.60 45.78 11.59
CA ARG A 144 23.66 46.81 11.57
C ARG A 144 24.17 47.33 12.93
N ALA A 145 25.45 47.08 13.19
CA ALA A 145 26.40 47.99 13.85
C ALA A 145 27.80 47.49 13.41
N GLU A 146 28.49 48.09 12.44
CA GLU A 146 29.30 49.32 12.56
C GLU A 146 30.10 49.36 13.88
N ALA A 147 31.34 48.87 13.83
CA ALA A 147 32.52 49.36 14.55
C ALA A 147 33.79 48.80 13.88
#